data_AF-F4H1V6-F1
#
_entry.id   AF-F4H1V6-F1
#
_cell.length_a   1.000
_cell.length_b   1.000
_cell.length_c   1.000
_cell.angle_alpha   90.00
_cell.angle_beta   90.00
_cell.angle_gamma   90.00
#
_symmetry.space_group_name_H-M   'P 1'
#
loop_
_entity.id
_entity.type
_entity.pdbx_description
1 polymer ?
#
loop_
_entity_poly.entity_id
_entity_poly.type
_entity_poly.pdbx_seq_one_letter_code
_entity_poly.pdbx_strand_id
1 'polypeptide(L)'
;MATPTAAPAGRRPFADRSVRTKVLSVAGVMALAAVLVASVTLVGMRMPAADAQEMYSSRVQPLQQLTEIQRAFQGDRARVIQYGIADDAIRAGLRTELVERKADLAAQLDAYEPNAIDATSVDAIRAALATYYAAAEDTLFPLADAGDTAAARTSRRPCADLPTAVMDAIQAETTAQGEAAAELAAHSHRCGVLRGHVERRAGPDGLVRRGARTPVRRLARSRRGVHRLTRRADGD
;
A
#
# COMPACT_ATOMS: atom_id res chain seq x y z
N MET A 1 -34.88 56.47 58.01
CA MET A 1 -34.74 55.02 58.30
C MET A 1 -34.53 54.30 56.98
N ALA A 2 -33.34 53.78 56.72
CA ALA A 2 -33.01 53.07 55.48
C ALA A 2 -32.64 51.63 55.82
N THR A 3 -33.37 50.66 55.29
CA THR A 3 -33.03 49.24 55.33
C THR A 3 -32.21 48.90 54.08
N PRO A 4 -30.96 48.43 54.20
CA PRO A 4 -30.22 47.91 53.06
C PRO A 4 -30.68 46.48 52.73
N THR A 5 -31.21 46.29 51.51
CA THR A 5 -31.47 44.97 50.91
C THR A 5 -30.14 44.34 50.48
N ALA A 6 -29.76 43.23 51.11
CA ALA A 6 -28.58 42.45 50.72
C ALA A 6 -28.84 41.66 49.43
N ALA A 7 -27.93 41.77 48.46
CA ALA A 7 -27.99 41.03 47.20
C ALA A 7 -27.51 39.57 47.38
N PRO A 8 -28.14 38.57 46.73
CA PRO A 8 -27.75 37.18 46.87
C PRO A 8 -26.41 36.90 46.17
N ALA A 9 -25.45 36.37 46.92
CA ALA A 9 -24.15 35.93 46.42
C ALA A 9 -24.32 34.65 45.57
N GLY A 10 -24.06 34.75 44.27
CA GLY A 10 -24.09 33.61 43.36
C GLY A 10 -23.05 32.55 43.72
N ARG A 11 -23.50 31.35 44.09
CA ARG A 11 -22.64 30.19 44.37
C ARG A 11 -21.86 29.78 43.12
N ARG A 12 -20.53 29.79 43.22
CA ARG A 12 -19.60 29.29 42.18
C ARG A 12 -19.22 27.84 42.51
N PRO A 13 -19.83 26.82 41.89
CA PRO A 13 -19.66 25.41 42.28
C PRO A 13 -18.24 24.84 42.04
N PHE A 14 -17.34 25.62 41.45
CA PHE A 14 -15.92 25.30 41.24
C PHE A 14 -14.97 25.95 42.25
N ALA A 15 -15.44 26.95 43.02
CA ALA A 15 -14.62 27.62 44.03
C ALA A 15 -14.40 26.72 45.26
N ASP A 16 -15.43 25.97 45.67
CA ASP A 16 -15.44 25.21 46.94
C ASP A 16 -14.98 23.74 46.83
N ARG A 17 -14.44 23.31 45.69
CA ARG A 17 -13.87 21.95 45.55
C ARG A 17 -12.44 21.89 46.06
N SER A 18 -12.15 20.87 46.88
CA SER A 18 -10.83 20.63 47.47
C SER A 18 -9.74 20.58 46.39
N VAL A 19 -8.56 21.11 46.73
CA VAL A 19 -7.40 21.18 45.83
C VAL A 19 -7.05 19.80 45.25
N ARG A 20 -7.22 18.72 46.06
CA ARG A 20 -7.05 17.33 45.62
C ARG A 20 -7.93 16.97 44.42
N THR A 21 -9.21 17.38 44.42
CA THR A 21 -10.15 17.07 43.33
C THR A 21 -9.76 17.77 42.03
N LYS A 22 -9.24 19.00 42.13
CA LYS A 22 -8.75 19.77 40.98
C LYS A 22 -7.50 19.10 40.38
N VAL A 23 -6.56 18.68 41.22
CA VAL A 23 -5.35 17.96 40.78
C VAL A 23 -5.69 16.62 40.14
N LEU A 24 -6.56 15.82 40.77
CA LEU A 24 -7.01 14.53 40.23
C LEU A 24 -7.76 14.67 38.91
N SER A 25 -8.56 15.71 38.72
CA SER A 25 -9.25 15.94 37.45
C SER A 25 -8.29 16.26 36.30
N VAL A 26 -7.24 17.05 36.54
CA VAL A 26 -6.24 17.38 35.53
C VAL A 26 -5.40 16.14 35.20
N ALA A 27 -4.99 15.39 36.22
CA ALA A 27 -4.26 14.13 36.03
C ALA A 27 -5.09 13.08 35.27
N GLY A 28 -6.39 12.96 35.58
CA GLY A 28 -7.30 12.05 34.90
C GLY A 28 -7.52 12.40 33.43
N VAL A 29 -7.66 13.68 33.10
CA VAL A 29 -7.76 14.14 31.70
C VAL A 29 -6.47 13.86 30.93
N MET A 30 -5.30 14.07 31.56
CA MET A 30 -4.00 13.77 30.94
C MET A 30 -3.80 12.26 30.71
N ALA A 31 -4.19 11.42 31.68
CA ALA A 31 -4.14 9.98 31.53
C ALA A 31 -5.06 9.48 30.39
N LEU A 32 -6.28 10.03 30.29
CA LEU A 32 -7.21 9.71 29.20
C LEU A 32 -6.64 10.13 27.83
N ALA A 33 -6.06 11.32 27.74
CA ALA A 33 -5.42 11.79 26.52
C ALA A 33 -4.25 10.88 26.10
N ALA A 34 -3.42 10.45 27.06
CA ALA A 34 -2.32 9.52 26.81
C ALA A 34 -2.81 8.16 26.28
N VAL A 35 -3.90 7.62 26.87
CA VAL A 35 -4.52 6.37 26.40
C VAL A 35 -5.06 6.52 24.98
N LEU A 36 -5.74 7.63 24.67
CA LEU A 36 -6.27 7.89 23.33
C LEU A 36 -5.15 8.01 22.29
N VAL A 37 -4.08 8.75 22.59
CA VAL A 37 -2.90 8.86 21.72
C VAL A 37 -2.25 7.48 21.53
N ALA A 38 -2.01 6.73 22.61
CA ALA A 38 -1.43 5.39 22.51
C ALA A 38 -2.29 4.45 21.66
N SER A 39 -3.62 4.52 21.80
CA SER A 39 -4.57 3.73 21.01
C SER A 39 -4.51 4.09 19.53
N VAL A 40 -4.50 5.38 19.20
CA VAL A 40 -4.41 5.89 17.82
C VAL A 40 -3.08 5.48 17.19
N THR A 41 -1.97 5.60 17.92
CA THR A 41 -0.65 5.15 17.44
C THR A 41 -0.62 3.64 17.19
N LEU A 42 -1.20 2.83 18.08
CA LEU A 42 -1.26 1.38 17.92
C LEU A 42 -2.08 0.96 16.69
N VAL A 43 -3.23 1.61 16.47
CA VAL A 43 -4.07 1.37 15.30
C VAL A 43 -3.39 1.89 14.02
N GLY A 44 -2.72 3.03 14.11
CA GLY A 44 -1.95 3.64 13.02
C GLY A 44 -0.72 2.83 12.61
N MET A 45 -0.14 2.00 13.48
CA MET A 45 0.97 1.09 13.15
C MET A 45 0.49 -0.26 12.56
N ARG A 46 -0.72 -0.72 12.91
CA ARG A 46 -1.25 -2.02 12.46
C ARG A 46 -1.84 -2.01 11.06
N MET A 47 -2.42 -0.88 10.62
CA MET A 47 -2.96 -0.74 9.27
C MET A 47 -1.89 -0.74 8.16
N PRO A 48 -0.77 0.00 8.28
CA PRO A 48 0.30 -0.06 7.28
C PRO A 48 0.89 -1.46 7.12
N ALA A 49 0.92 -2.25 8.19
CA ALA A 49 1.40 -3.63 8.14
C ALA A 49 0.43 -4.56 7.40
N ALA A 50 -0.89 -4.41 7.59
CA ALA A 50 -1.90 -5.16 6.86
C ALA A 50 -1.94 -4.74 5.37
N ASP A 51 -1.91 -3.44 5.09
CA ASP A 51 -1.90 -2.90 3.72
C ASP A 51 -0.61 -3.32 2.97
N ALA A 52 0.54 -3.36 3.66
CA ALA A 52 1.79 -3.83 3.08
C ALA A 52 1.77 -5.34 2.81
N GLN A 53 1.19 -6.14 3.71
CA GLN A 53 1.05 -7.58 3.52
C GLN A 53 0.08 -7.91 2.38
N GLU A 54 -1.03 -7.17 2.27
CA GLU A 54 -1.99 -7.29 1.18
C GLU A 54 -1.34 -6.89 -0.15
N MET A 55 -0.64 -5.76 -0.21
CA MET A 55 0.09 -5.32 -1.42
C MET A 55 1.16 -6.34 -1.83
N TYR A 56 1.88 -6.93 -0.87
CA TYR A 56 2.88 -7.94 -1.16
C TYR A 56 2.28 -9.23 -1.71
N SER A 57 1.31 -9.81 -1.00
CA SER A 57 0.69 -11.10 -1.37
C SER A 57 -0.20 -11.02 -2.62
N SER A 58 -0.96 -9.93 -2.79
CA SER A 58 -1.89 -9.79 -3.90
C SER A 58 -1.28 -9.22 -5.18
N ARG A 59 -0.09 -8.58 -5.13
CA ARG A 59 0.50 -7.90 -6.29
C ARG A 59 1.96 -8.24 -6.54
N VAL A 60 2.82 -8.18 -5.53
CA VAL A 60 4.27 -8.44 -5.71
C VAL A 60 4.52 -9.91 -6.01
N GLN A 61 3.90 -10.82 -5.26
CA GLN A 61 4.06 -12.26 -5.46
C GLN A 61 3.56 -12.72 -6.85
N PRO A 62 2.39 -12.30 -7.35
CA PRO A 62 1.96 -12.60 -8.72
C PRO A 62 2.94 -12.13 -9.81
N LEU A 63 3.52 -10.93 -9.66
CA LEU A 63 4.54 -10.44 -10.60
C LEU A 63 5.84 -11.28 -10.58
N GLN A 64 6.22 -11.81 -9.41
CA GLN A 64 7.34 -12.75 -9.29
C GLN A 64 7.03 -14.06 -10.00
N GLN A 65 5.83 -14.61 -9.82
CA GLN A 65 5.38 -15.82 -10.51
C GLN A 65 5.40 -15.65 -12.04
N LEU A 66 4.90 -14.53 -12.57
CA LEU A 66 4.99 -14.22 -14.00
C LEU A 66 6.43 -14.15 -14.51
N THR A 67 7.34 -13.56 -13.71
CA THR A 67 8.77 -13.52 -14.03
C THR A 67 9.39 -14.93 -14.07
N GLU A 68 8.97 -15.81 -13.17
CA GLU A 68 9.41 -17.22 -13.14
C GLU A 68 8.89 -18.00 -14.35
N ILE A 69 7.61 -17.84 -14.71
CA ILE A 69 6.98 -18.41 -15.91
C ILE A 69 7.74 -17.95 -17.17
N GLN A 70 8.02 -16.65 -17.28
CA GLN A 70 8.82 -16.09 -18.38
C GLN A 70 10.21 -16.74 -18.45
N ARG A 71 10.90 -16.85 -17.31
CA ARG A 71 12.24 -17.48 -17.25
C ARG A 71 12.17 -18.95 -17.63
N ALA A 72 11.16 -19.68 -17.15
CA ALA A 72 10.95 -21.08 -17.47
C ALA A 72 10.73 -21.26 -18.98
N PHE A 73 9.88 -20.44 -19.60
CA PHE A 73 9.66 -20.44 -21.04
C PHE A 73 10.92 -20.12 -21.86
N GLN A 74 11.69 -19.08 -21.48
CA GLN A 74 12.95 -18.78 -22.19
C GLN A 74 13.97 -19.92 -22.04
N GLY A 75 13.93 -20.63 -20.91
CA GLY A 75 14.66 -21.87 -20.70
C GLY A 75 14.29 -22.92 -21.75
N ASP A 76 13.01 -23.22 -21.92
CA ASP A 76 12.51 -24.18 -22.94
C ASP A 76 12.91 -23.75 -24.34
N ARG A 77 12.73 -22.47 -24.65
CA ARG A 77 13.08 -21.93 -25.95
C ARG A 77 14.55 -22.19 -26.30
N ALA A 78 15.45 -22.05 -25.34
CA ALA A 78 16.86 -22.38 -25.55
C ALA A 78 17.07 -23.87 -25.89
N ARG A 79 16.33 -24.79 -25.24
CA ARG A 79 16.41 -26.23 -25.50
C ARG A 79 15.83 -26.59 -26.86
N VAL A 80 14.70 -26.00 -27.24
CA VAL A 80 14.11 -26.17 -28.58
C VAL A 80 15.09 -25.72 -29.67
N ILE A 81 15.76 -24.57 -29.48
CA ILE A 81 16.79 -24.10 -30.42
C ILE A 81 17.98 -25.07 -30.45
N GLN A 82 18.44 -25.53 -29.28
CA GLN A 82 19.55 -26.49 -29.18
C GLN A 82 19.21 -27.81 -29.85
N TYR A 83 17.97 -28.29 -29.73
CA TYR A 83 17.49 -29.51 -30.36
C TYR A 83 17.75 -29.51 -31.87
N GLY A 84 17.47 -28.38 -32.53
CA GLY A 84 17.63 -28.24 -33.99
C GLY A 84 19.07 -28.32 -34.50
N ILE A 85 20.08 -28.25 -33.62
CA ILE A 85 21.51 -28.30 -33.99
C ILE A 85 22.29 -29.41 -33.28
N ALA A 86 21.67 -30.08 -32.31
CA ALA A 86 22.26 -31.16 -31.52
C ALA A 86 22.40 -32.46 -32.33
N ASP A 87 23.31 -33.34 -31.91
CA ASP A 87 23.38 -34.72 -32.39
C ASP A 87 22.29 -35.62 -31.78
N ASP A 88 22.16 -36.86 -32.27
CA ASP A 88 21.13 -37.81 -31.82
C ASP A 88 21.18 -38.10 -30.32
N ALA A 89 22.38 -38.23 -29.75
CA ALA A 89 22.54 -38.55 -28.34
C ALA A 89 22.07 -37.38 -27.46
N ILE A 90 22.41 -36.14 -27.83
CA ILE A 90 21.96 -34.94 -27.13
C ILE A 90 20.45 -34.72 -27.33
N ARG A 91 19.91 -34.94 -28.54
CA ARG A 91 18.48 -34.79 -28.83
C ARG A 91 17.60 -35.70 -27.95
N ALA A 92 18.02 -36.94 -27.73
CA ALA A 92 17.30 -37.85 -26.83
C ALA A 92 17.18 -37.28 -25.41
N GLY A 93 18.26 -36.71 -24.88
CA GLY A 93 18.25 -36.04 -23.56
C GLY A 93 17.38 -34.79 -23.54
N LEU A 94 17.49 -33.94 -24.56
CA LEU A 94 16.68 -32.71 -24.68
C LEU A 94 15.19 -32.99 -24.78
N ARG A 95 14.79 -34.09 -25.43
CA ARG A 95 13.37 -34.49 -25.52
C ARG A 95 12.81 -34.81 -24.13
N THR A 96 13.53 -35.58 -23.33
CA THR A 96 13.13 -35.88 -21.94
C THR A 96 13.06 -34.61 -21.11
N GLU A 97 14.08 -33.76 -21.17
CA GLU A 97 14.10 -32.49 -20.44
C GLU A 97 12.92 -31.60 -20.83
N LEU A 98 12.61 -31.46 -22.12
CA LEU A 98 11.50 -30.64 -22.59
C LEU A 98 10.12 -31.16 -22.14
N VAL A 99 9.93 -32.48 -22.03
CA VAL A 99 8.69 -33.05 -21.49
C VAL A 99 8.51 -32.65 -20.03
N GLU A 100 9.54 -32.83 -19.21
CA GLU A 100 9.51 -32.45 -17.79
C GLU A 100 9.29 -30.94 -17.62
N ARG A 101 10.04 -30.13 -18.36
CA ARG A 101 9.94 -28.67 -18.28
C ARG A 101 8.58 -28.13 -18.73
N LYS A 102 7.96 -28.72 -19.76
CA LYS A 102 6.59 -28.37 -20.19
C LYS A 102 5.58 -28.65 -19.08
N ALA A 103 5.72 -29.78 -18.38
CA ALA A 103 4.85 -30.12 -17.26
C ALA A 103 5.06 -29.13 -16.09
N ASP A 104 6.32 -28.79 -15.77
CA ASP A 104 6.64 -27.81 -14.73
C ASP A 104 6.09 -26.42 -15.08
N LEU A 105 6.22 -25.98 -16.33
CA LEU A 105 5.67 -24.70 -16.79
C LEU A 105 4.14 -24.68 -16.72
N ALA A 106 3.48 -25.79 -17.07
CA ALA A 106 2.02 -25.92 -16.91
C ALA A 106 1.63 -25.83 -15.42
N ALA A 107 2.35 -26.50 -14.53
CA ALA A 107 2.10 -26.43 -13.09
C ALA A 107 2.32 -25.02 -12.52
N GLN A 108 3.31 -24.26 -13.04
CA GLN A 108 3.50 -22.86 -12.67
C GLN A 108 2.32 -21.98 -13.10
N LEU A 109 1.75 -22.23 -14.28
CA LEU A 109 0.55 -21.53 -14.74
C LEU A 109 -0.68 -21.88 -13.89
N ASP A 110 -0.87 -23.16 -13.54
CA ASP A 110 -1.94 -23.60 -12.65
C ASP A 110 -1.83 -22.95 -11.26
N ALA A 111 -0.61 -22.83 -10.73
CA ALA A 111 -0.34 -22.18 -9.45
C ALA A 111 -0.51 -20.65 -9.51
N TYR A 112 -0.34 -20.06 -10.69
CA TYR A 112 -0.51 -18.63 -10.92
C TYR A 112 -1.97 -18.24 -11.15
N GLU A 113 -2.76 -19.11 -11.78
CA GLU A 113 -4.12 -18.84 -12.22
C GLU A 113 -5.05 -18.18 -11.17
N PRO A 114 -5.03 -18.56 -9.87
CA PRO A 114 -5.84 -17.89 -8.85
C PRO A 114 -5.51 -16.41 -8.64
N ASN A 115 -4.32 -15.97 -9.07
CA ASN A 115 -3.82 -14.61 -8.92
C ASN A 115 -3.98 -13.77 -10.19
N ALA A 116 -4.45 -14.34 -11.30
CA ALA A 116 -4.63 -13.61 -12.55
C ALA A 116 -5.68 -12.49 -12.40
N ILE A 117 -5.45 -11.35 -13.08
CA ILE A 117 -6.44 -10.26 -13.13
C ILE A 117 -7.69 -10.71 -13.90
N ASP A 118 -7.48 -11.43 -14.99
CA ASP A 118 -8.52 -12.05 -15.80
C ASP A 118 -8.14 -13.50 -16.11
N ALA A 119 -9.08 -14.42 -15.95
CA ALA A 119 -8.89 -15.83 -16.32
C ALA A 119 -8.51 -15.97 -17.81
N THR A 120 -9.01 -15.08 -18.68
CA THR A 120 -8.69 -15.12 -20.11
C THR A 120 -7.21 -14.84 -20.41
N SER A 121 -6.49 -14.14 -19.51
CA SER A 121 -5.05 -13.90 -19.65
C SER A 121 -4.25 -15.19 -19.57
N VAL A 122 -4.58 -16.08 -18.63
CA VAL A 122 -3.89 -17.37 -18.45
C VAL A 122 -4.17 -18.27 -19.64
N ASP A 123 -5.42 -18.29 -20.12
CA ASP A 123 -5.79 -19.02 -21.34
C ASP A 123 -5.01 -18.53 -22.57
N ALA A 124 -4.82 -17.22 -22.71
CA ALA A 124 -4.02 -16.65 -23.80
C ALA A 124 -2.54 -17.12 -23.73
N ILE A 125 -1.95 -17.16 -22.53
CA ILE A 125 -0.60 -17.68 -22.32
C ILE A 125 -0.54 -19.17 -22.69
N ARG A 126 -1.48 -19.98 -22.21
CA ARG A 126 -1.57 -21.42 -22.53
C ARG A 126 -1.71 -21.68 -24.03
N ALA A 127 -2.58 -20.91 -24.71
CA ALA A 127 -2.79 -21.04 -26.15
C ALA A 127 -1.53 -20.67 -26.95
N ALA A 128 -0.83 -19.60 -26.56
CA ALA A 128 0.43 -19.21 -27.19
C ALA A 128 1.52 -20.28 -26.99
N LEU A 129 1.64 -20.83 -25.78
CA LEU A 129 2.57 -21.92 -25.48
C LEU A 129 2.25 -23.18 -26.28
N ALA A 130 0.99 -23.59 -26.34
CA ALA A 130 0.56 -24.74 -27.13
C ALA A 130 0.94 -24.58 -28.60
N THR A 131 0.69 -23.39 -29.18
CA THR A 131 1.07 -23.06 -30.56
C THR A 131 2.59 -23.14 -30.76
N TYR A 132 3.36 -22.61 -29.82
CA TYR A 132 4.83 -22.66 -29.85
C TYR A 132 5.36 -24.10 -29.82
N TYR A 133 4.89 -24.93 -28.89
CA TYR A 133 5.37 -26.30 -28.77
C TYR A 133 4.90 -27.19 -29.92
N ALA A 134 3.68 -27.01 -30.42
CA ALA A 134 3.21 -27.72 -31.61
C ALA A 134 4.12 -27.44 -32.82
N ALA A 135 4.50 -26.19 -33.05
CA ALA A 135 5.43 -25.85 -34.13
C ALA A 135 6.82 -26.51 -33.94
N ALA A 136 7.29 -26.64 -32.70
CA ALA A 136 8.54 -27.33 -32.40
C ALA A 136 8.42 -28.86 -32.65
N GLU A 137 7.37 -29.49 -32.11
CA GLU A 137 7.18 -30.93 -32.09
C GLU A 137 6.73 -31.49 -33.44
N ASP A 138 5.89 -30.76 -34.17
CA ASP A 138 5.30 -31.23 -35.43
C ASP A 138 6.18 -30.89 -36.64
N THR A 139 7.08 -29.91 -36.52
CA THR A 139 7.89 -29.42 -37.64
C THR A 139 9.39 -29.44 -37.36
N LEU A 140 9.86 -28.74 -36.32
CA LEU A 140 11.30 -28.61 -36.10
C LEU A 140 11.96 -29.94 -35.74
N PHE A 141 11.39 -30.69 -34.78
CA PHE A 141 11.99 -31.93 -34.30
C PHE A 141 12.05 -33.03 -35.37
N PRO A 142 10.98 -33.29 -36.16
CA PRO A 142 11.04 -34.26 -37.25
C PRO A 142 12.12 -33.92 -38.29
N LEU A 143 12.27 -32.64 -38.64
CA LEU A 143 13.30 -32.20 -39.60
C LEU A 143 14.72 -32.35 -39.03
N ALA A 144 14.92 -32.05 -37.75
CA ALA A 144 16.20 -32.23 -37.07
C ALA A 144 16.57 -33.72 -36.96
N ASP A 145 15.60 -34.57 -36.61
CA ASP A 145 15.78 -36.02 -36.49
C ASP A 145 16.05 -36.68 -37.86
N ALA A 146 15.47 -36.15 -38.95
CA ALA A 146 15.75 -36.59 -40.31
C ALA A 146 17.13 -36.14 -40.84
N GLY A 147 17.87 -35.31 -40.09
CA GLY A 147 19.16 -34.75 -40.51
C GLY A 147 19.06 -33.65 -41.58
N ASP A 148 17.85 -33.18 -41.90
CA ASP A 148 17.64 -32.11 -42.88
C ASP A 148 17.87 -30.73 -42.26
N THR A 149 19.15 -30.43 -42.02
CA THR A 149 19.60 -29.17 -41.41
C THR A 149 19.32 -27.92 -42.26
N ALA A 150 19.01 -28.08 -43.55
CA ALA A 150 18.63 -26.98 -44.45
C ALA A 150 17.14 -26.65 -44.32
N ALA A 151 16.27 -27.67 -44.32
CA ALA A 151 14.86 -27.50 -44.06
C ALA A 151 14.60 -27.04 -42.62
N ALA A 152 15.31 -27.59 -41.62
CA ALA A 152 15.22 -27.17 -40.22
C ALA A 152 15.63 -25.70 -40.01
N ARG A 153 16.64 -25.21 -40.73
CA ARG A 153 17.01 -23.78 -40.70
C ARG A 153 15.95 -22.88 -41.32
N THR A 154 15.25 -23.37 -42.34
CA THR A 154 14.21 -22.59 -43.05
C THR A 154 12.91 -22.54 -42.24
N SER A 155 12.53 -23.65 -41.58
CA SER A 155 11.36 -23.73 -40.71
C SER A 155 11.50 -22.94 -39.40
N ARG A 156 12.73 -22.63 -38.99
CA ARG A 156 13.01 -21.73 -37.86
C ARG A 156 12.44 -20.31 -38.05
N ARG A 157 12.25 -19.85 -39.30
CA ARG A 157 11.79 -18.48 -39.60
C ARG A 157 10.30 -18.26 -39.27
N PRO A 158 9.36 -19.15 -39.67
CA PRO A 158 7.98 -19.14 -39.14
C PRO A 158 7.90 -19.28 -37.61
N CYS A 159 8.79 -20.07 -36.99
CA CYS A 159 8.83 -20.26 -35.54
C CYS A 159 9.47 -19.08 -34.77
N ALA A 160 9.97 -18.04 -35.45
CA ALA A 160 10.65 -16.93 -34.80
C ALA A 160 9.68 -15.97 -34.09
N ASP A 161 8.44 -15.86 -34.58
CA ASP A 161 7.42 -14.94 -34.03
C ASP A 161 6.61 -15.59 -32.91
N LEU A 162 6.56 -16.93 -32.83
CA LEU A 162 5.81 -17.66 -31.81
C LEU A 162 6.30 -17.38 -30.38
N PRO A 163 7.62 -17.31 -30.10
CA PRO A 163 8.09 -16.84 -28.79
C PRO A 163 7.64 -15.43 -28.44
N THR A 164 7.52 -14.53 -29.42
CA THR A 164 7.02 -13.18 -29.20
C THR A 164 5.57 -13.22 -28.75
N ALA A 165 4.71 -14.03 -29.40
CA ALA A 165 3.32 -14.18 -28.99
C ALA A 165 3.16 -14.68 -27.53
N VAL A 166 4.00 -15.63 -27.09
CA VAL A 166 4.02 -16.08 -25.69
C VAL A 166 4.41 -14.95 -24.75
N MET A 167 5.45 -14.20 -25.10
CA MET A 167 5.94 -13.07 -24.30
C MET A 167 4.92 -11.93 -24.23
N ASP A 168 4.23 -11.64 -25.33
CA ASP A 168 3.19 -10.61 -25.39
C ASP A 168 2.01 -10.97 -24.49
N ALA A 169 1.59 -12.24 -24.47
CA ALA A 169 0.55 -12.72 -23.57
C ALA A 169 0.96 -12.58 -22.08
N ILE A 170 2.20 -12.94 -21.73
CA ILE A 170 2.74 -12.76 -20.36
C ILE A 170 2.83 -11.26 -20.02
N GLN A 171 3.24 -10.42 -20.96
CA GLN A 171 3.39 -8.98 -20.76
C GLN A 171 2.04 -8.27 -20.60
N ALA A 172 0.99 -8.74 -21.28
CA ALA A 172 -0.36 -8.23 -21.12
C ALA A 172 -0.84 -8.41 -19.67
N GLU A 173 -0.70 -9.61 -19.11
CA GLU A 173 -1.04 -9.88 -17.71
C GLU A 173 -0.12 -9.12 -16.73
N THR A 174 1.18 -9.04 -17.02
CA THR A 174 2.13 -8.26 -16.21
C THR A 174 1.73 -6.78 -16.13
N THR A 175 1.26 -6.22 -17.26
CA THR A 175 0.76 -4.85 -17.32
C THR A 175 -0.51 -4.70 -16.50
N ALA A 176 -1.47 -5.61 -16.64
CA ALA A 176 -2.72 -5.61 -15.88
C ALA A 176 -2.47 -5.67 -14.36
N GLN A 177 -1.55 -6.53 -13.92
CA GLN A 177 -1.11 -6.60 -12.52
C GLN A 177 -0.50 -5.27 -12.04
N GLY A 178 0.31 -4.63 -12.88
CA GLY A 178 0.92 -3.33 -12.59
C GLY A 178 -0.12 -2.21 -12.44
N GLU A 179 -1.11 -2.17 -13.33
CA GLU A 179 -2.23 -1.21 -13.27
C GLU A 179 -3.06 -1.43 -12.00
N ALA A 180 -3.45 -2.68 -11.70
CA ALA A 180 -4.20 -3.01 -10.49
C ALA A 180 -3.42 -2.67 -9.21
N ALA A 181 -2.10 -2.84 -9.20
CA ALA A 181 -1.24 -2.44 -8.09
C ALA A 181 -1.20 -0.91 -7.91
N ALA A 182 -1.12 -0.16 -9.01
CA ALA A 182 -1.14 1.31 -8.97
C ALA A 182 -2.48 1.85 -8.46
N GLU A 183 -3.60 1.24 -8.87
CA GLU A 183 -4.93 1.59 -8.38
C GLU A 183 -5.09 1.34 -6.88
N LEU A 184 -4.63 0.18 -6.40
CA LEU A 184 -4.64 -0.17 -4.98
C LEU A 184 -3.82 0.83 -4.16
N ALA A 185 -2.60 1.16 -4.61
CA ALA A 185 -1.75 2.14 -3.94
C ALA A 185 -2.42 3.53 -3.86
N ALA A 186 -3.07 3.98 -4.94
CA ALA A 186 -3.82 5.23 -4.95
C ALA A 186 -5.04 5.20 -4.01
N HIS A 187 -5.73 4.07 -3.91
CA HIS A 187 -6.84 3.88 -2.97
C HIS A 187 -6.38 3.96 -1.51
N SER A 188 -5.33 3.21 -1.14
CA SER A 188 -4.77 3.22 0.21
C SER A 188 -4.28 4.62 0.60
N HIS A 189 -3.65 5.35 -0.33
CA HIS A 189 -3.25 6.74 -0.09
C HIS A 189 -4.45 7.66 0.19
N ARG A 190 -5.52 7.59 -0.60
CA ARG A 190 -6.75 8.41 -0.39
C ARG A 190 -7.41 8.11 0.96
N CYS A 191 -7.53 6.83 1.33
CA CYS A 191 -8.08 6.42 2.62
C CYS A 191 -7.22 6.92 3.80
N GLY A 192 -5.89 6.86 3.67
CA GLY A 192 -4.96 7.41 4.66
C GLY A 192 -5.07 8.93 4.84
N VAL A 193 -5.18 9.68 3.74
CA VAL A 193 -5.30 11.16 3.77
C VAL A 193 -6.63 11.61 4.41
N LEU A 194 -7.75 10.97 4.06
CA LEU A 194 -9.06 11.29 4.64
C LEU A 194 -9.08 11.06 6.16
N ARG A 195 -8.46 9.98 6.63
CA ARG A 195 -8.33 9.71 8.07
C ARG A 195 -7.47 10.75 8.78
N GLY A 196 -6.33 11.13 8.20
CA GLY A 196 -5.47 12.19 8.73
C GLY A 196 -6.17 13.55 8.83
N HIS A 197 -7.10 13.87 7.93
CA HIS A 197 -7.91 15.09 8.02
C HIS A 197 -9.01 15.04 9.08
N VAL A 198 -9.63 13.88 9.32
CA VAL A 198 -10.60 13.68 10.40
C VAL A 198 -9.93 13.79 11.78
N GLU A 199 -8.77 13.15 11.96
CA GLU A 199 -8.01 13.22 13.22
C GLU A 199 -7.48 14.64 13.49
N ARG A 200 -7.02 15.38 12.47
CA ARG A 200 -6.55 16.77 12.65
C ARG A 200 -7.68 17.74 13.02
N ARG A 201 -8.94 17.41 12.69
CA ARG A 201 -10.12 18.17 13.16
C ARG A 201 -10.58 17.77 14.57
N ALA A 202 -10.34 16.53 14.98
CA ALA A 202 -10.71 16.01 16.31
C ALA A 202 -9.62 16.21 17.38
N GLY A 203 -8.38 16.50 16.97
CA GLY A 203 -7.24 16.75 17.87
C GLY A 203 -7.35 18.05 18.67
N PRO A 204 -6.55 18.20 19.73
CA PRO A 204 -6.62 19.33 20.68
C PRO A 204 -6.51 20.71 20.01
N ASP A 205 -5.82 20.83 18.88
CA ASP A 205 -5.70 22.08 18.12
C ASP A 205 -7.02 22.54 17.48
N GLY A 206 -7.89 21.60 17.08
CA GLY A 206 -9.23 21.90 16.58
C GLY A 206 -10.15 22.46 17.67
N LEU A 207 -9.96 22.01 18.91
CA LEU A 207 -10.65 22.49 20.11
C LEU A 207 -10.12 23.85 20.58
N VAL A 208 -8.80 24.09 20.48
CA VAL A 208 -8.19 25.40 20.82
C VAL A 208 -8.68 26.51 19.88
N ARG A 209 -8.90 26.23 18.59
CA ARG A 209 -9.40 27.24 17.63
C ARG A 209 -10.86 27.63 17.84
N ARG A 210 -11.68 26.81 18.50
CA ARG A 210 -13.10 27.11 18.75
C ARG A 210 -13.35 27.84 20.09
N GLY A 211 -12.40 27.80 21.02
CA GLY A 211 -12.49 28.47 22.33
C GLY A 211 -11.96 29.91 22.38
N ALA A 212 -11.23 30.38 21.37
CA ALA A 212 -10.49 31.66 21.43
C ALA A 212 -11.26 32.87 20.84
N ARG A 213 -12.57 33.00 21.09
CA ARG A 213 -13.33 34.24 20.81
C ARG A 213 -14.04 34.74 22.07
N THR A 214 -13.27 35.03 23.11
CA THR A 214 -13.76 35.82 24.24
C THR A 214 -13.47 37.30 23.95
N PRO A 215 -14.48 38.17 23.80
CA PRO A 215 -14.25 39.59 23.56
C PRO A 215 -13.71 40.25 24.83
N VAL A 216 -12.45 40.70 24.80
CA VAL A 216 -11.87 41.54 25.85
C VAL A 216 -12.51 42.94 25.76
N ARG A 217 -13.61 43.14 26.49
CA ARG A 217 -14.23 44.46 26.69
C ARG A 217 -13.42 45.25 27.73
N ARG A 218 -12.54 46.11 27.21
CA ARG A 218 -12.19 47.47 27.64
C ARG A 218 -12.82 47.93 28.99
N LEU A 219 -11.98 48.12 30.01
CA LEU A 219 -12.24 49.03 31.13
C LEU A 219 -11.09 50.02 31.24
N ALA A 220 -11.31 51.19 30.64
CA ALA A 220 -10.60 52.43 30.92
C ALA A 220 -11.41 53.25 31.94
N ARG A 221 -10.71 54.00 32.81
CA ARG A 221 -11.14 54.96 33.87
C ARG A 221 -10.85 54.42 35.27
N SER A 222 -10.41 55.19 36.26
CA SER A 222 -9.93 56.57 36.37
C SER A 222 -9.49 56.68 37.82
N ARG A 223 -8.22 57.00 38.12
CA ARG A 223 -7.80 57.42 39.47
C ARG A 223 -7.11 58.77 39.37
N ARG A 224 -7.94 59.81 39.29
CA ARG A 224 -7.64 61.15 39.82
C ARG A 224 -8.04 61.15 41.29
N GLY A 225 -7.18 61.71 42.12
CA GLY A 225 -7.54 62.22 43.44
C GLY A 225 -7.02 61.41 44.62
N VAL A 226 -6.45 62.13 45.57
CA VAL A 226 -6.05 61.77 46.94
C VAL A 226 -4.58 61.35 47.11
N HIS A 227 -3.70 62.36 47.18
CA HIS A 227 -2.77 62.53 48.30
C HIS A 227 -2.34 64.01 48.39
N ARG A 228 -3.21 64.82 48.98
CA ARG A 228 -2.85 66.04 49.71
C ARG A 228 -3.21 65.77 51.17
N LEU A 229 -2.36 66.23 52.09
CA LEU A 229 -2.49 66.25 53.56
C LEU A 229 -1.85 65.09 54.34
N THR A 230 -0.51 65.13 54.41
CA THR A 230 0.37 64.97 55.60
C THR A 230 1.76 65.31 55.06
N ARG A 231 2.63 66.16 55.62
CA ARG A 231 2.79 66.64 56.98
C ARG A 231 3.72 67.86 56.88
N ARG A 232 3.31 68.96 57.49
CA ARG A 232 4.13 70.11 57.86
C ARG A 232 4.66 69.76 59.26
N ALA A 233 5.93 69.39 59.38
CA ALA A 233 6.73 69.34 60.61
C ALA A 233 8.03 68.57 60.30
N ASP A 234 9.06 69.30 59.89
CA ASP A 234 10.36 69.34 60.57
C ASP A 234 11.10 70.55 59.99
N GLY A 235 11.38 71.51 60.84
CA GLY A 235 12.28 72.63 60.57
C GLY A 235 13.55 72.41 61.37
N ASP A 236 14.68 72.72 60.74
CA ASP A 236 15.83 73.47 61.27
C ASP A 236 16.71 73.87 60.08
#